data_AF-A0A6L2JN20-F1
#
_entry.id   AF-A0A6L2JN20-F1
#
_cell.length_a   1.000
_cell.length_b   1.000
_cell.length_c   1.000
_cell.angle_alpha   90.00
_cell.angle_beta   90.00
_cell.angle_gamma   90.00
#
_symmetry.space_group_name_H-M   'P 1'
#
loop_
_entity.id
_entity.type
_entity.pdbx_description
1 polymer ?
#
loop_
_entity_poly.entity_id
_entity_poly.type
_entity_poly.pdbx_seq_one_letter_code
_entity_poly.pdbx_strand_id
1 'polypeptide(L)'
;MVLYNALPKKEYERIFMCKTAKDIWQSLLITHQDNRQVKDNKINLLVQQYEKFTIFEEEYIDSVFARFNTIITSLKAFDEGFSSKNYVRKFLRALYPKWRVKVTAIEESKKLSSLALDELIDNLKVHEVVMEKVSKIYKGKKKIVKSIALKAKKESSDDETRHPEAVMKNMLWP
;
A
#
# COMPACT_ATOMS: atom_id res chain seq x y z
N MET A 1 -50.79 -6.59 26.32
CA MET A 1 -50.38 -6.19 24.96
C MET A 1 -49.37 -5.03 25.05
N VAL A 2 -48.17 -5.27 25.59
CA VAL A 2 -47.19 -4.19 25.90
C VAL A 2 -45.92 -4.32 25.06
N LEU A 3 -45.33 -5.52 24.99
CA LEU A 3 -44.14 -5.83 24.17
C LEU A 3 -44.23 -5.33 22.72
N TYR A 4 -45.37 -5.54 22.05
CA TYR A 4 -45.58 -5.13 20.65
C TYR A 4 -45.46 -3.62 20.41
N ASN A 5 -45.74 -2.78 21.42
CA ASN A 5 -45.65 -1.32 21.29
C ASN A 5 -44.25 -0.77 21.61
N ALA A 6 -43.37 -1.61 22.18
CA ALA A 6 -42.00 -1.25 22.54
C ALA A 6 -40.96 -1.69 21.49
N LEU A 7 -41.37 -2.50 20.50
CA LEU A 7 -40.48 -3.06 19.49
C LEU A 7 -40.47 -2.23 18.20
N PRO A 8 -39.32 -2.04 17.54
CA PRO A 8 -39.25 -1.45 16.21
C PRO A 8 -40.11 -2.23 15.20
N LYS A 9 -40.72 -1.53 14.23
CA LYS A 9 -41.58 -2.13 13.19
C LYS A 9 -40.96 -3.36 12.51
N LYS A 10 -39.65 -3.32 12.22
CA LYS A 10 -38.87 -4.42 11.62
C LYS A 10 -38.78 -5.69 12.49
N GLU A 11 -38.89 -5.55 13.80
CA GLU A 11 -38.90 -6.66 14.76
C GLU A 11 -40.33 -7.13 15.02
N TYR A 12 -41.29 -6.20 15.12
CA TYR A 12 -42.73 -6.49 15.13
C TYR A 12 -43.12 -7.41 13.95
N GLU A 13 -42.73 -7.05 12.72
CA GLU A 13 -43.05 -7.81 11.50
C GLU A 13 -42.48 -9.25 11.51
N ARG A 14 -41.41 -9.52 12.28
CA ARG A 14 -40.86 -10.87 12.47
C ARG A 14 -41.58 -11.67 13.55
N ILE A 15 -42.00 -11.02 14.64
CA ILE A 15 -42.62 -11.71 15.78
C ILE A 15 -44.17 -11.75 15.71
N PHE A 16 -44.80 -11.03 14.79
CA PHE A 16 -46.27 -10.98 14.64
C PHE A 16 -46.92 -12.35 14.44
N MET A 17 -46.22 -13.31 13.82
CA MET A 17 -46.71 -14.68 13.61
C MET A 17 -46.44 -15.63 14.81
N CYS A 18 -45.70 -15.18 15.82
CA CYS A 18 -45.37 -15.97 17.01
C CYS A 18 -46.56 -16.03 17.98
N LYS A 19 -46.99 -17.25 18.34
CA LYS A 19 -48.22 -17.47 19.12
C LYS A 19 -47.99 -17.47 20.64
N THR A 20 -46.78 -17.79 21.10
CA THR A 20 -46.42 -17.78 22.53
C THR A 20 -45.29 -16.80 22.83
N ALA A 21 -45.19 -16.36 24.09
CA ALA A 21 -44.07 -15.54 24.56
C ALA A 21 -42.71 -16.25 24.41
N LYS A 22 -42.69 -17.60 24.43
CA LYS A 22 -41.49 -18.40 24.19
C LYS A 22 -41.02 -18.28 22.73
N ASP A 23 -41.94 -18.33 21.78
CA ASP A 23 -41.63 -18.19 20.35
C ASP A 23 -41.12 -16.79 20.03
N ILE A 24 -41.75 -15.76 20.61
CA ILE A 24 -41.31 -14.36 20.52
C ILE A 24 -39.87 -14.22 21.07
N TRP A 25 -39.62 -14.73 22.27
CA TRP A 25 -38.28 -14.68 22.89
C TRP A 25 -37.23 -15.42 22.04
N GLN A 26 -37.54 -16.60 21.53
CA GLN A 26 -36.63 -17.37 20.69
C GLN A 26 -36.33 -16.66 19.34
N SER A 27 -37.34 -16.07 18.71
CA SER A 27 -37.21 -15.31 17.45
C SER A 27 -36.36 -14.06 17.62
N LEU A 28 -36.55 -13.32 18.72
CA LEU A 28 -35.70 -12.20 19.11
C LEU A 28 -34.27 -12.67 19.44
N LEU A 29 -34.12 -13.72 20.24
CA LEU A 29 -32.80 -14.24 20.64
C LEU A 29 -31.96 -14.61 19.42
N ILE A 30 -32.52 -15.38 18.48
CA ILE A 30 -31.88 -15.73 17.21
C ILE A 30 -31.57 -14.46 16.40
N THR A 31 -32.56 -13.60 16.16
CA THR A 31 -32.37 -12.39 15.34
C THR A 31 -31.27 -11.47 15.91
N HIS A 32 -31.19 -11.28 17.23
CA HIS A 32 -30.14 -10.47 17.85
C HIS A 32 -28.81 -11.23 18.04
N GLN A 33 -28.81 -12.56 18.08
CA GLN A 33 -27.58 -13.37 18.07
C GLN A 33 -26.94 -13.37 16.68
N ASP A 34 -27.71 -13.60 15.61
CA ASP A 34 -27.25 -13.50 14.22
C ASP A 34 -26.70 -12.10 13.92
N ASN A 35 -27.43 -11.04 14.32
CA ASN A 35 -26.96 -9.66 14.15
C ASN A 35 -25.67 -9.36 14.94
N ARG A 36 -25.43 -10.01 16.08
CA ARG A 36 -24.14 -9.92 16.80
C ARG A 36 -23.07 -10.68 16.05
N GLN A 37 -23.29 -11.95 15.72
CA GLN A 37 -22.33 -12.78 14.98
C GLN A 37 -21.92 -12.16 13.64
N VAL A 38 -22.83 -11.49 12.92
CA VAL A 38 -22.52 -10.74 11.69
C VAL A 38 -21.66 -9.49 11.96
N LYS A 39 -21.91 -8.76 13.06
CA LYS A 39 -21.02 -7.66 13.50
C LYS A 39 -19.64 -8.20 13.89
N ASP A 40 -19.58 -9.24 14.71
CA ASP A 40 -18.35 -9.84 15.22
C ASP A 40 -17.50 -10.41 14.07
N ASN A 41 -18.12 -11.09 13.10
CA ASN A 41 -17.46 -11.54 11.87
C ASN A 41 -16.91 -10.37 11.04
N LYS A 42 -17.64 -9.24 10.97
CA LYS A 42 -17.17 -8.04 10.26
C LYS A 42 -16.03 -7.33 10.98
N ILE A 43 -16.07 -7.25 12.31
CA ILE A 43 -14.96 -6.76 13.14
C ILE A 43 -13.73 -7.65 12.94
N ASN A 44 -13.88 -8.97 13.04
CA ASN A 44 -12.81 -9.94 12.81
C ASN A 44 -12.18 -9.81 11.41
N LEU A 45 -12.99 -9.63 10.36
CA LEU A 45 -12.49 -9.39 9.01
C LEU A 45 -11.70 -8.08 8.89
N LEU A 46 -12.22 -6.98 9.46
CA LEU A 46 -11.54 -5.69 9.49
C LEU A 46 -10.24 -5.73 10.31
N VAL A 47 -10.21 -6.44 11.44
CA VAL A 47 -9.01 -6.68 12.25
C VAL A 47 -7.99 -7.50 11.44
N GLN A 48 -8.40 -8.52 10.69
CA GLN A 48 -7.49 -9.25 9.81
C GLN A 48 -6.93 -8.39 8.66
N GLN A 49 -7.76 -7.51 8.07
CA GLN A 49 -7.32 -6.56 7.05
C GLN A 49 -6.35 -5.51 7.61
N TYR A 50 -6.60 -5.02 8.83
CA TYR A 50 -5.69 -4.13 9.56
C TYR A 50 -4.37 -4.84 9.90
N GLU A 51 -4.44 -6.07 10.42
CA GLU A 51 -3.26 -6.79 10.87
C GLU A 51 -2.34 -7.19 9.71
N LYS A 52 -2.92 -7.64 8.60
CA LYS A 52 -2.23 -8.03 7.36
C LYS A 52 -2.08 -6.85 6.37
N PHE A 53 -2.22 -5.61 6.80
CA PHE A 53 -2.20 -4.45 5.91
C PHE A 53 -0.84 -4.29 5.21
N THR A 54 -0.85 -4.34 3.87
CA THR A 54 0.32 -4.19 3.01
C THR A 54 0.08 -3.14 1.92
N ILE A 55 1.19 -2.56 1.44
CA ILE A 55 1.23 -1.68 0.27
C ILE A 55 1.48 -2.49 -1.01
N PHE A 56 1.01 -1.99 -2.15
CA PHE A 56 1.43 -2.50 -3.47
C PHE A 56 2.56 -1.65 -4.06
N GLU A 57 3.34 -2.22 -4.99
CA GLU A 57 4.57 -1.57 -5.49
C GLU A 57 4.30 -0.25 -6.23
N GLU A 58 3.19 -0.17 -6.97
CA GLU A 58 2.82 1.00 -7.78
C GLU A 58 1.93 2.02 -7.05
N GLU A 59 1.60 1.79 -5.77
CA GLU A 59 0.78 2.73 -5.00
C GLU A 59 1.53 3.97 -4.51
N TYR A 60 0.81 5.09 -4.56
CA TYR A 60 1.15 6.38 -3.93
C TYR A 60 0.73 6.40 -2.46
N ILE A 61 1.40 7.23 -1.65
CA ILE A 61 1.14 7.38 -0.21
C ILE A 61 -0.32 7.76 0.08
N ASP A 62 -0.95 8.60 -0.75
CA ASP A 62 -2.38 8.97 -0.59
C ASP A 62 -3.33 7.77 -0.71
N SER A 63 -3.12 6.86 -1.67
CA SER A 63 -3.94 5.63 -1.82
C SER A 63 -3.81 4.74 -0.58
N VAL A 64 -2.57 4.51 -0.14
CA VAL A 64 -2.26 3.69 1.02
C VAL A 64 -2.89 4.29 2.29
N PHE A 65 -2.79 5.61 2.48
CA PHE A 65 -3.38 6.29 3.62
C PHE A 65 -4.91 6.26 3.61
N ALA A 66 -5.55 6.54 2.46
CA ALA A 66 -7.00 6.49 2.33
C ALA A 66 -7.56 5.09 2.66
N ARG A 67 -6.93 4.03 2.14
CA ARG A 67 -7.25 2.64 2.50
C ARG A 67 -7.09 2.37 4.00
N PHE A 68 -5.95 2.75 4.57
CA PHE A 68 -5.65 2.52 5.99
C PHE A 68 -6.63 3.24 6.92
N ASN A 69 -6.94 4.51 6.62
CA ASN A 69 -7.89 5.31 7.39
C ASN A 69 -9.34 4.78 7.24
N THR A 70 -9.71 4.25 6.08
CA THR A 70 -11.00 3.58 5.86
C THR A 70 -11.17 2.36 6.77
N ILE A 71 -10.13 1.54 6.93
CA ILE A 71 -10.14 0.39 7.85
C ILE A 71 -10.25 0.85 9.31
N ILE A 72 -9.46 1.85 9.73
CA ILE A 72 -9.51 2.40 11.10
C ILE A 72 -10.88 3.00 11.42
N THR A 73 -11.45 3.76 10.48
CA THR A 73 -12.76 4.40 10.66
C THR A 73 -13.88 3.36 10.70
N SER A 74 -13.79 2.31 9.86
CA SER A 74 -14.70 1.18 9.92
C SER A 74 -14.63 0.44 11.25
N LEU A 75 -13.42 0.18 11.78
CA LEU A 75 -13.23 -0.49 13.07
C LEU A 75 -13.84 0.32 14.21
N LYS A 76 -13.54 1.62 14.32
CA LYS A 76 -14.15 2.52 15.32
C LYS A 76 -15.68 2.60 15.24
N ALA A 77 -16.27 2.36 14.06
CA ALA A 77 -17.72 2.39 13.86
C ALA A 77 -18.43 1.06 14.17
N PHE A 78 -17.70 -0.04 14.36
CA PHE A 78 -18.23 -1.33 14.82
C PHE A 78 -17.79 -1.71 16.24
N ASP A 79 -16.64 -1.21 16.68
CA ASP A 79 -16.07 -1.36 18.02
C ASP A 79 -15.60 0.01 18.54
N GLU A 80 -16.44 0.64 19.37
CA GLU A 80 -16.12 1.90 20.07
C GLU A 80 -14.91 1.75 21.02
N GLY A 81 -14.61 0.52 21.44
CA GLY A 81 -13.46 0.16 22.27
C GLY A 81 -12.15 -0.02 21.50
N PHE A 82 -12.13 0.14 20.16
CA PHE A 82 -10.97 -0.16 19.30
C PHE A 82 -9.76 0.77 19.52
N SER A 83 -9.07 0.56 20.65
CA SER A 83 -7.86 1.28 21.03
C SER A 83 -6.62 0.65 20.40
N SER A 84 -6.50 0.75 19.07
CA SER A 84 -5.26 0.44 18.36
C SER A 84 -4.15 1.44 18.75
N LYS A 85 -3.43 1.13 19.82
CA LYS A 85 -2.34 1.95 20.35
C LYS A 85 -1.16 1.99 19.37
N ASN A 86 -0.95 3.17 18.79
CA ASN A 86 0.12 3.52 17.83
C ASN A 86 -0.12 3.07 16.36
N TYR A 87 -1.10 3.70 15.71
CA TYR A 87 -1.34 3.63 14.26
C TYR A 87 -0.09 3.96 13.41
N VAL A 88 0.70 4.94 13.85
CA VAL A 88 1.96 5.40 13.21
C VAL A 88 2.92 4.22 12.99
N ARG A 89 3.17 3.42 14.03
CA ARG A 89 4.03 2.22 13.97
C ARG A 89 3.46 1.14 13.07
N LYS A 90 2.12 0.97 13.01
CA LYS A 90 1.48 0.00 12.10
C LYS A 90 1.68 0.44 10.64
N PHE A 91 1.47 1.72 10.33
CA PHE A 91 1.65 2.30 9.00
C PHE A 91 3.11 2.22 8.53
N LEU A 92 4.07 2.58 9.39
CA LEU A 92 5.51 2.46 9.11
C LEU A 92 5.92 1.01 8.83
N ARG A 93 5.39 0.04 9.58
CA ARG A 93 5.66 -1.40 9.34
C ARG A 93 5.15 -1.87 7.97
N ALA A 94 4.00 -1.38 7.50
CA ALA A 94 3.49 -1.67 6.17
C ALA A 94 4.33 -1.03 5.05
N LEU A 95 4.92 0.15 5.30
CA LEU A 95 5.78 0.88 4.36
C LEU A 95 7.20 0.30 4.24
N TYR A 96 7.71 -0.36 5.29
CA TYR A 96 9.09 -0.82 5.42
C TYR A 96 9.69 -1.52 4.17
N PRO A 97 8.97 -2.39 3.42
CA PRO A 97 9.54 -3.06 2.25
C PRO A 97 10.02 -2.11 1.13
N LYS A 98 9.22 -1.09 0.78
CA LYS A 98 9.50 -0.11 -0.29
C LYS A 98 10.23 1.14 0.24
N TRP A 99 10.07 1.46 1.52
CA TRP A 99 10.51 2.73 2.12
C TRP A 99 11.62 2.61 3.19
N ARG A 100 12.22 1.42 3.38
CA ARG A 100 13.19 1.06 4.44
C ARG A 100 14.04 2.22 4.97
N VAL A 101 14.85 2.87 4.11
CA VAL A 101 15.79 3.94 4.52
C VAL A 101 15.07 5.11 5.20
N LYS A 102 13.92 5.54 4.67
CA LYS A 102 13.11 6.62 5.25
C LYS A 102 12.40 6.19 6.52
N VAL A 103 11.95 4.93 6.61
CA VAL A 103 11.34 4.37 7.82
C VAL A 103 12.37 4.27 8.95
N THR A 104 13.53 3.65 8.71
CA THR A 104 14.62 3.53 9.70
C THR A 104 15.04 4.90 10.25
N ALA A 105 15.24 5.91 9.40
CA ALA A 105 15.58 7.27 9.85
C ALA A 105 14.48 7.92 10.72
N ILE A 106 13.20 7.58 10.49
CA ILE A 106 12.08 8.04 11.34
C ILE A 106 12.08 7.29 12.68
N GLU A 107 12.35 5.98 12.69
CA GLU A 107 12.43 5.18 13.92
C GLU A 107 13.64 5.60 14.81
N GLU A 108 14.81 5.81 14.20
CA GLU A 108 16.04 6.28 14.87
C GLU A 108 15.90 7.69 15.46
N SER A 109 15.03 8.54 14.88
CA SER A 109 14.79 9.91 15.38
C SER A 109 14.16 9.98 16.78
N LYS A 110 13.70 8.85 17.34
CA LYS A 110 13.00 8.70 18.62
C LYS A 110 11.65 9.44 18.72
N LYS A 111 11.18 10.13 17.67
CA LYS A 111 9.91 10.90 17.68
C LYS A 111 8.63 10.06 17.54
N LEU A 112 8.70 8.74 17.39
CA LEU A 112 7.56 7.83 17.17
C LEU A 112 6.44 7.88 18.24
N SER A 113 6.71 8.43 19.42
CA SER A 113 5.74 8.57 20.51
C SER A 113 5.00 9.91 20.49
N SER A 114 5.52 10.94 19.83
CA SER A 114 4.94 12.29 19.73
C SER A 114 4.46 12.65 18.32
N LEU A 115 4.92 11.93 17.29
CA LEU A 115 4.58 12.17 15.89
C LEU A 115 3.09 11.89 15.62
N ALA A 116 2.37 12.87 15.07
CA ALA A 116 1.00 12.67 14.61
C ALA A 116 0.96 11.78 13.35
N LEU A 117 -0.16 11.08 13.10
CA LEU A 117 -0.28 10.25 11.90
C LEU A 117 -0.24 11.12 10.64
N ASP A 118 -0.98 12.22 10.62
CA ASP A 118 -1.08 13.12 9.47
C ASP A 118 0.27 13.82 9.19
N GLU A 119 1.01 14.22 10.23
CA GLU A 119 2.39 14.73 10.11
C GLU A 119 3.33 13.70 9.48
N LEU A 120 3.18 12.41 9.80
CA LEU A 120 3.92 11.33 9.12
C LEU A 120 3.51 11.24 7.64
N ILE A 121 2.22 11.31 7.32
CA ILE A 121 1.73 11.24 5.93
C ILE A 121 2.34 12.36 5.08
N ASP A 122 2.29 13.61 5.54
CA ASP A 122 2.82 14.75 4.78
C ASP A 122 4.35 14.66 4.59
N ASN A 123 5.07 14.22 5.63
CA ASN A 123 6.51 13.93 5.53
C ASN A 123 6.86 12.81 4.52
N LEU A 124 5.95 11.86 4.31
CA LEU A 124 6.10 10.79 3.31
C LEU A 124 5.74 11.29 1.91
N LYS A 125 4.67 12.09 1.75
CA LYS A 125 4.28 12.72 0.46
C LYS A 125 5.39 13.58 -0.12
N VAL A 126 6.01 14.44 0.69
CA VAL A 126 7.15 15.28 0.26
C VAL A 126 8.31 14.41 -0.23
N HIS A 127 8.58 13.29 0.45
CA HIS A 127 9.61 12.34 0.05
C HIS A 127 9.24 11.55 -1.22
N GLU A 128 7.96 11.23 -1.45
CA GLU A 128 7.46 10.60 -2.68
C GLU A 128 7.78 11.48 -3.90
N VAL A 129 7.46 12.77 -3.83
CA VAL A 129 7.73 13.76 -4.90
C VAL A 129 9.23 13.91 -5.17
N VAL A 130 10.09 13.84 -4.14
CA VAL A 130 11.54 13.87 -4.30
C VAL A 130 12.05 12.59 -4.98
N MET A 131 11.60 11.42 -4.52
CA MET A 131 11.96 10.11 -5.10
C MET A 131 11.57 10.04 -6.58
N GLU A 132 10.37 10.52 -6.93
CA GLU A 132 9.89 10.49 -8.31
C GLU A 132 10.74 11.38 -9.23
N LYS A 133 11.09 12.60 -8.79
CA LYS A 133 12.01 13.51 -9.49
C LYS A 133 13.41 12.88 -9.68
N VAL A 134 13.98 12.28 -8.64
CA VAL A 134 15.27 11.58 -8.73
C VAL A 134 15.18 10.41 -9.72
N SER A 135 14.09 9.64 -9.72
CA SER A 135 13.89 8.54 -10.67
C SER A 135 13.86 9.02 -12.14
N LYS A 136 13.22 10.17 -12.40
CA LYS A 136 13.16 10.81 -13.72
C LYS A 136 14.55 11.25 -14.18
N ILE A 137 15.34 11.86 -13.29
CA ILE A 137 16.74 12.25 -13.56
C ILE A 137 17.61 11.02 -13.87
N TYR A 138 17.52 9.94 -13.08
CA TYR A 138 18.29 8.71 -13.34
C TYR A 138 17.89 8.02 -14.65
N LYS A 139 16.58 7.95 -14.97
CA LYS A 139 16.09 7.45 -16.26
C LYS A 139 16.61 8.31 -17.42
N GLY A 140 16.68 9.63 -17.25
CA GLY A 140 17.30 10.57 -18.20
C GLY A 140 18.78 10.30 -18.41
N LYS A 141 19.59 10.28 -17.34
CA LYS A 141 21.03 9.99 -17.40
C LYS A 141 21.31 8.62 -18.04
N LYS A 142 20.54 7.58 -17.71
CA LYS A 142 20.68 6.23 -18.30
C LYS A 142 20.33 6.19 -19.80
N LYS A 143 19.40 7.01 -20.28
CA LYS A 143 19.16 7.21 -21.72
C LYS A 143 20.34 7.93 -22.40
N ILE A 144 20.85 9.01 -21.80
CA ILE A 144 21.98 9.79 -22.33
C ILE A 144 23.23 8.90 -22.49
N VAL A 145 23.62 8.15 -21.45
CA VAL A 145 24.78 7.24 -21.50
C VAL A 145 24.63 6.18 -22.60
N LYS A 146 23.42 5.60 -22.78
CA LYS A 146 23.15 4.70 -23.90
C LYS A 146 23.30 5.38 -25.26
N SER A 147 22.82 6.60 -25.45
CA SER A 147 22.98 7.32 -26.73
C SER A 147 24.43 7.67 -27.05
N ILE A 148 25.25 8.02 -26.05
CA ILE A 148 26.68 8.30 -26.24
C ILE A 148 27.41 7.03 -26.67
N ALA A 149 27.19 5.90 -25.97
CA ALA A 149 27.81 4.62 -26.29
C ALA A 149 27.43 4.09 -27.69
N LEU A 150 26.22 4.41 -28.18
CA LEU A 150 25.81 4.09 -29.55
C LEU A 150 26.45 5.01 -30.60
N LYS A 151 26.67 6.29 -30.28
CA LYS A 151 27.27 7.25 -31.22
C LYS A 151 28.78 7.01 -31.42
N ALA A 152 29.49 6.59 -30.38
CA ALA A 152 30.91 6.27 -30.41
C ALA A 152 31.30 5.06 -31.30
N LYS A 153 30.33 4.39 -31.95
CA LYS A 153 30.57 3.21 -32.80
C LYS A 153 30.37 3.47 -34.31
N LYS A 154 30.42 4.75 -34.75
CA LYS A 154 30.15 5.13 -36.16
C LYS A 154 31.21 6.03 -36.82
N GLU A 155 32.37 6.20 -36.21
CA GLU A 155 33.53 6.92 -36.78
C GLU A 155 34.67 5.92 -37.04
N SER A 156 34.47 5.01 -38.01
CA SER A 156 35.45 3.98 -38.44
C SER A 156 35.02 3.29 -39.76
N SER A 157 34.72 4.07 -40.82
CA SER A 157 34.49 3.58 -42.19
C SER A 157 34.71 4.74 -43.19
N ASP A 158 35.12 4.40 -44.42
CA ASP A 158 35.28 5.25 -45.61
C ASP A 158 36.50 6.22 -45.57
N ASP A 159 37.38 6.39 -46.58
CA ASP A 159 37.85 5.58 -47.75
C ASP A 159 39.32 6.07 -48.10
N GLU A 160 40.04 5.98 -49.24
CA GLU A 160 39.82 5.64 -50.67
C GLU A 160 41.05 4.86 -51.24
N THR A 161 40.87 3.57 -51.51
CA THR A 161 41.49 2.70 -52.56
C THR A 161 43.04 2.58 -52.77
N ARG A 162 43.38 1.75 -53.79
CA ARG A 162 44.66 1.60 -54.56
C ARG A 162 45.83 0.74 -54.02
N HIS A 163 45.70 -0.56 -54.23
CA HIS A 163 46.75 -1.41 -54.85
C HIS A 163 46.85 -1.11 -56.38
N PRO A 164 47.84 -1.63 -57.15
CA PRO A 164 48.99 -2.47 -56.77
C PRO A 164 50.35 -2.01 -57.35
N GLU A 165 51.46 -2.56 -56.84
CA GLU A 165 52.52 -3.16 -57.68
C GLU A 165 53.44 -4.09 -56.87
N ALA A 166 54.34 -4.82 -57.53
CA ALA A 166 55.13 -5.90 -56.92
C ALA A 166 56.65 -5.73 -57.11
N VAL A 167 57.43 -5.98 -56.05
CA VAL A 167 58.89 -6.14 -56.13
C VAL A 167 59.31 -7.31 -55.23
N MET A 168 60.01 -8.30 -55.81
CA MET A 168 60.64 -9.38 -55.05
C MET A 168 61.83 -8.87 -54.23
N LYS A 169 61.93 -9.30 -52.96
CA LYS A 169 63.14 -9.31 -52.12
C LYS A 169 62.83 -10.10 -50.84
N ASN A 170 63.69 -10.95 -50.31
CA ASN A 170 64.75 -11.78 -50.89
C ASN A 170 65.06 -12.87 -49.85
N MET A 171 65.58 -14.03 -50.25
CA MET A 171 66.27 -14.89 -49.28
C MET A 171 67.63 -14.28 -48.89
N LEU A 172 68.19 -14.82 -47.80
CA LEU A 172 69.57 -14.67 -47.31
C LEU A 172 69.84 -13.51 -46.32
N TRP A 173 70.03 -13.92 -45.06
CA TRP A 173 70.77 -13.25 -43.98
C TRP A 173 72.27 -13.55 -44.19
N PRO A 174 73.26 -12.68 -43.87
CA PRO A 174 73.27 -11.73 -42.75
C PRO A 174 73.32 -10.23 -43.08
#